data_AF-A0AAW9YT27-F1
#
_entry.id   AF-A0AAW9YT27-F1
#
_cell.length_a   1.000
_cell.length_b   1.000
_cell.length_c   1.000
_cell.angle_alpha   90.00
_cell.angle_beta   90.00
_cell.angle_gamma   90.00
#
_symmetry.space_group_name_H-M   'P 1'
#
loop_
_entity.id
_entity.type
_entity.pdbx_description
1 polymer ?
#
loop_
_entity_poly.entity_id
_entity_poly.type
_entity_poly.pdbx_seq_one_letter_code
_entity_poly.pdbx_strand_id
1 'polypeptide(L)'
;GTFFRSITGFLELLINPEDFLVVQSAMFANFDGSNPTLVTLSAIALTILLLVTVKMLPYLDVLLLGRAQAINLGVNYTQMTRMLLILVALMVAIATALVGPITFLGLLTINLAHELIKNFEHRYILPATICISWISLFVAQWIVEHLFEATTQVSILINLIGGIYFIYLLMRRRETT
;
A
#
# COMPACT_ATOMS: atom_id res chain seq x y z
N GLY A 1 -14.74 1.50 4.67
CA GLY A 1 -15.89 1.31 5.57
C GLY A 1 -17.16 1.72 4.85
N THR A 2 -18.22 0.92 4.97
CA THR A 2 -19.52 1.17 4.30
C THR A 2 -20.08 2.55 4.62
N PHE A 3 -19.99 2.99 5.88
CA PHE A 3 -20.41 4.32 6.32
C PHE A 3 -19.78 5.48 5.52
N PHE A 4 -18.45 5.55 5.44
CA PHE A 4 -17.76 6.60 4.70
C PHE A 4 -18.09 6.55 3.21
N ARG A 5 -18.20 5.36 2.61
CA ARG A 5 -18.57 5.21 1.19
C ARG A 5 -19.98 5.75 0.92
N SER A 6 -20.93 5.50 1.82
CA SER A 6 -22.28 6.04 1.72
C SER A 6 -22.31 7.56 1.84
N ILE A 7 -21.52 8.14 2.75
CA ILE A 7 -21.40 9.61 2.85
C ILE A 7 -20.75 10.20 1.61
N THR A 8 -19.65 9.61 1.12
CA THR A 8 -18.99 10.06 -0.11
C THR A 8 -19.97 10.01 -1.30
N GLY A 9 -20.71 8.91 -1.46
CA GLY A 9 -21.72 8.80 -2.51
C GLY A 9 -22.87 9.82 -2.37
N PHE A 10 -23.26 10.17 -1.15
CA PHE A 10 -24.24 11.24 -0.92
C PHE A 10 -23.68 12.62 -1.29
N LEU A 11 -22.43 12.92 -0.92
CA LEU A 11 -21.77 14.18 -1.27
C LEU A 11 -21.58 14.32 -2.78
N GLU A 12 -21.25 13.23 -3.47
CA GLU A 12 -21.15 13.18 -4.93
C GLU A 12 -22.47 13.53 -5.62
N LEU A 13 -23.62 13.14 -5.04
CA LEU A 13 -24.95 13.50 -5.57
C LEU A 13 -25.31 14.98 -5.38
N LEU A 14 -24.69 15.65 -4.40
CA LEU A 14 -24.94 17.07 -4.10
C LEU A 14 -23.98 18.02 -4.83
N ILE A 15 -22.90 17.49 -5.40
CA ILE A 15 -21.84 18.24 -6.04
C ILE A 15 -22.23 18.67 -7.47
N ASN A 16 -21.73 19.82 -7.90
CA ASN A 16 -21.91 20.29 -9.27
C ASN A 16 -21.21 19.36 -10.28
N PRO A 17 -21.73 19.19 -11.50
CA PRO A 17 -21.14 18.28 -12.50
C PRO A 17 -19.66 18.54 -12.82
N GLU A 18 -19.21 19.80 -12.74
CA GLU A 18 -17.82 20.19 -13.01
C GLU A 18 -16.88 19.72 -11.88
N ASP A 19 -17.25 19.94 -10.62
CA ASP A 19 -16.51 19.51 -9.44
C ASP A 19 -16.51 17.98 -9.27
N PHE A 20 -17.55 17.31 -9.77
CA PHE A 20 -17.67 15.86 -9.75
C PHE A 20 -16.51 15.18 -10.50
N LEU A 21 -16.07 15.74 -11.63
CA LEU A 21 -14.95 15.18 -12.39
C LEU A 21 -13.63 15.25 -11.60
N VAL A 22 -13.43 16.32 -10.82
CA VAL A 22 -12.26 16.46 -9.96
C VAL A 22 -12.28 15.39 -8.86
N VAL A 23 -13.42 15.22 -8.18
CA VAL A 23 -13.59 14.19 -7.14
C VAL A 23 -13.43 12.78 -7.70
N GLN A 24 -14.00 12.52 -8.89
CA GLN A 24 -13.87 11.25 -9.58
C GLN A 24 -12.41 10.95 -9.93
N SER A 25 -11.66 11.94 -10.42
CA SER A 25 -10.25 11.74 -10.74
C SER A 25 -9.41 11.40 -9.50
N ALA A 26 -9.75 11.98 -8.34
CA ALA A 26 -9.11 11.71 -7.05
C ALA A 26 -9.45 10.32 -6.45
N MET A 27 -10.48 9.65 -6.97
CA MET A 27 -10.79 8.25 -6.61
C MET A 27 -9.76 7.26 -7.20
N PHE A 28 -8.92 7.71 -8.12
CA PHE A 28 -7.85 6.93 -8.73
C PHE A 28 -6.48 7.50 -8.40
N ALA A 29 -5.45 6.67 -8.57
CA ALA A 29 -4.09 7.12 -8.32
C ALA A 29 -3.59 8.00 -9.47
N ASN A 30 -3.10 9.20 -9.13
CA ASN A 30 -2.56 10.17 -10.07
C ASN A 30 -1.23 10.74 -9.52
N PHE A 31 -0.19 10.76 -10.36
CA PHE A 31 1.14 11.26 -10.04
C PHE A 31 1.45 12.61 -10.70
N ASP A 32 0.61 13.07 -11.64
CA ASP A 32 0.89 14.25 -12.48
C ASP A 32 0.57 15.57 -11.77
N GLY A 33 -0.39 15.57 -10.85
CA GLY A 33 -0.90 16.77 -10.15
C GLY A 33 -0.16 17.15 -8.86
N SER A 34 1.07 16.64 -8.63
CA SER A 34 1.69 16.75 -7.32
C SER A 34 2.28 18.15 -7.04
N ASN A 35 1.87 18.75 -5.92
CA ASN A 35 2.50 19.97 -5.42
C ASN A 35 3.85 19.62 -4.76
N PRO A 36 4.98 20.16 -5.23
CA PRO A 36 6.31 19.78 -4.74
C PRO A 36 6.49 20.03 -3.24
N THR A 37 5.82 21.04 -2.68
CA THR A 37 5.83 21.32 -1.25
C THR A 37 5.10 20.24 -0.45
N LEU A 38 3.93 19.80 -0.92
CA LEU A 38 3.18 18.71 -0.28
C LEU A 38 3.92 17.38 -0.40
N VAL A 39 4.54 17.11 -1.55
CA VAL A 39 5.37 15.91 -1.74
C VAL A 39 6.53 15.90 -0.76
N THR A 40 7.24 17.02 -0.63
CA THR A 40 8.38 17.12 0.29
C THR A 40 7.95 16.92 1.74
N LEU A 41 6.85 17.54 2.16
CA LEU A 41 6.30 17.40 3.51
C LEU A 41 5.89 15.94 3.80
N SER A 42 5.16 15.32 2.87
CA SER A 42 4.75 13.92 2.95
C SER A 42 5.95 12.97 2.97
N ALA A 43 6.98 13.24 2.16
CA ALA A 43 8.21 12.45 2.15
C ALA A 43 8.95 12.51 3.48
N ILE A 44 9.07 13.69 4.10
CA ILE A 44 9.66 13.83 5.44
C ILE A 44 8.85 13.05 6.47
N ALA A 45 7.52 13.21 6.47
CA ALA A 45 6.64 12.51 7.40
C ALA A 45 6.72 10.97 7.25
N LEU A 46 6.66 10.47 6.01
CA LEU A 46 6.77 9.04 5.71
C LEU A 46 8.16 8.49 6.07
N THR A 47 9.22 9.27 5.88
CA THR A 47 10.59 8.88 6.26
C THR A 47 10.70 8.73 7.78
N ILE A 48 10.14 9.66 8.56
CA ILE A 48 10.11 9.56 10.02
C ILE A 48 9.33 8.32 10.46
N LEU A 49 8.14 8.10 9.89
CA LEU A 49 7.33 6.90 10.20
C LEU A 49 8.06 5.61 9.84
N LEU A 50 8.73 5.57 8.69
CA LEU A 50 9.53 4.42 8.26
C LEU A 50 10.68 4.14 9.23
N LEU A 51 11.40 5.17 9.69
CA LEU A 51 12.48 5.00 10.67
C LEU A 51 11.97 4.44 12.00
N VAL A 52 10.77 4.87 12.43
CA VAL A 52 10.09 4.28 13.59
C VAL A 52 9.76 2.80 13.33
N THR A 53 9.20 2.46 12.16
CA THR A 53 8.91 1.07 11.76
C THR A 53 10.16 0.20 11.79
N VAL A 54 11.29 0.69 11.26
CA VAL A 54 12.55 -0.05 11.20
C VAL A 54 13.06 -0.38 12.61
N LYS A 55 12.94 0.55 13.57
CA LYS A 55 13.28 0.27 14.98
C LYS A 55 12.38 -0.80 15.61
N MET A 56 11.19 -1.00 15.07
CA MET A 56 10.22 -1.98 15.57
C MET A 56 10.33 -3.36 14.91
N LEU A 57 11.20 -3.53 13.90
CA LEU A 57 11.35 -4.79 13.16
C LEU A 57 11.48 -6.05 14.04
N PRO A 58 12.32 -6.09 15.10
CA PRO A 58 12.43 -7.28 15.93
C PRO A 58 11.11 -7.68 16.60
N TYR A 59 10.26 -6.69 16.92
CA TYR A 59 8.96 -6.96 17.51
C TYR A 59 7.98 -7.54 16.49
N LEU A 60 8.08 -7.16 15.20
CA LEU A 60 7.28 -7.79 14.15
C LEU A 60 7.60 -9.29 14.01
N ASP A 61 8.88 -9.65 14.08
CA ASP A 61 9.32 -11.06 14.05
C ASP A 61 8.80 -11.84 15.26
N VAL A 62 8.81 -11.23 16.46
CA VAL A 62 8.25 -11.87 17.67
C VAL A 62 6.73 -12.03 17.58
N LEU A 63 6.02 -11.06 17.01
CA LEU A 63 4.57 -11.16 16.82
C LEU A 63 4.19 -12.30 15.85
N LEU A 64 5.07 -12.63 14.89
CA LEU A 64 4.87 -13.73 13.94
C LEU A 64 4.86 -15.11 14.62
N LEU A 65 5.51 -15.27 15.77
CA LEU A 65 5.46 -16.49 16.60
C LEU A 65 4.08 -16.72 17.25
N GLY A 66 3.18 -15.75 17.15
CA GLY A 66 1.85 -15.79 17.72
C GLY A 66 1.76 -15.18 19.12
N ARG A 67 0.52 -14.89 19.53
CA ARG A 67 0.22 -14.12 20.74
C ARG A 67 0.81 -14.71 22.02
N ALA A 68 0.68 -16.03 22.22
CA ALA A 68 1.16 -16.69 23.43
C ALA A 68 2.69 -16.58 23.57
N GLN A 69 3.42 -16.85 22.47
CA GLN A 69 4.88 -16.78 22.47
C GLN A 69 5.38 -15.34 22.65
N ALA A 70 4.75 -14.37 21.98
CA ALA A 70 5.10 -12.97 22.14
C ALA A 70 4.95 -12.48 23.59
N ILE A 71 3.88 -12.88 24.27
CA ILE A 71 3.64 -12.53 25.69
C ILE A 71 4.69 -13.21 26.58
N ASN A 72 5.02 -14.48 26.34
CA ASN A 72 6.06 -15.19 27.10
C ASN A 72 7.45 -14.56 26.95
N LEU A 73 7.73 -13.96 25.80
CA LEU A 73 8.96 -13.20 25.52
C LEU A 73 8.95 -11.78 26.12
N GLY A 74 7.92 -11.41 26.90
CA GLY A 74 7.80 -10.12 27.58
C GLY A 74 7.27 -8.98 26.70
N VAL A 75 6.77 -9.27 25.49
CA VAL A 75 6.18 -8.26 24.61
C VAL A 75 4.71 -8.04 24.96
N ASN A 76 4.31 -6.79 25.19
CA ASN A 76 2.90 -6.43 25.32
C ASN A 76 2.21 -6.49 23.94
N TYR A 77 1.69 -7.66 23.58
CA TYR A 77 1.08 -7.94 22.28
C TYR A 77 0.02 -6.91 21.88
N THR A 78 -0.91 -6.59 22.78
CA THR A 78 -2.04 -5.70 22.49
C THR A 78 -1.59 -4.28 22.22
N GLN A 79 -0.70 -3.75 23.07
CA GLN A 79 -0.18 -2.39 22.92
C GLN A 79 0.68 -2.27 21.66
N MET A 80 1.55 -3.25 21.40
CA MET A 80 2.41 -3.28 20.22
C MET A 80 1.58 -3.35 18.93
N THR A 81 0.61 -4.25 18.87
CA THR A 81 -0.28 -4.40 17.70
C THR A 81 -1.05 -3.10 17.43
N ARG A 82 -1.60 -2.46 18.49
CA ARG A 82 -2.30 -1.18 18.35
C ARG A 82 -1.38 -0.08 17.81
N MET A 83 -0.15 0.00 18.31
CA MET A 83 0.83 0.99 17.84
C MET A 83 1.19 0.78 16.38
N LEU A 84 1.42 -0.47 15.96
CA LEU A 84 1.67 -0.83 14.56
C LEU A 84 0.49 -0.48 13.64
N LEU A 85 -0.75 -0.74 14.08
CA LEU A 85 -1.94 -0.36 13.32
C LEU A 85 -2.06 1.15 13.13
N ILE A 86 -1.75 1.94 14.16
CA ILE A 86 -1.72 3.41 14.06
C ILE A 86 -0.65 3.86 13.06
N LEU A 87 0.55 3.26 13.13
CA LEU A 87 1.66 3.58 12.25
C LEU A 87 1.30 3.30 10.77
N VAL A 88 0.76 2.11 10.49
CA VAL A 88 0.30 1.73 9.15
C VAL A 88 -0.84 2.64 8.68
N ALA A 89 -1.81 2.94 9.55
CA ALA A 89 -2.92 3.83 9.22
C ALA A 89 -2.43 5.23 8.83
N LEU A 90 -1.44 5.79 9.54
CA LEU A 90 -0.84 7.08 9.21
C LEU A 90 -0.10 7.03 7.87
N MET A 91 0.73 6.01 7.66
CA MET A 91 1.48 5.87 6.39
C MET A 91 0.54 5.73 5.19
N VAL A 92 -0.50 4.89 5.30
CA VAL A 92 -1.49 4.70 4.24
C VAL A 92 -2.32 5.96 4.02
N ALA A 93 -2.71 6.68 5.09
CA ALA A 93 -3.46 7.93 4.96
C ALA A 93 -2.66 9.00 4.21
N ILE A 94 -1.38 9.20 4.55
CA ILE A 94 -0.52 10.18 3.87
C ILE A 94 -0.31 9.79 2.41
N ALA A 95 0.01 8.52 2.13
CA ALA A 95 0.21 8.05 0.76
C ALA A 95 -1.06 8.18 -0.10
N THR A 96 -2.21 7.78 0.44
CA THR A 96 -3.50 7.83 -0.27
C THR A 96 -3.97 9.27 -0.48
N ALA A 97 -3.72 10.17 0.48
CA ALA A 97 -4.07 11.59 0.33
C ALA A 97 -3.22 12.30 -0.74
N LEU A 98 -1.96 11.85 -0.94
CA LEU A 98 -1.05 12.48 -1.90
C LEU A 98 -1.25 11.98 -3.32
N VAL A 99 -1.40 10.67 -3.48
CA VAL A 99 -1.38 10.01 -4.79
C VAL A 99 -2.75 9.47 -5.17
N GLY A 100 -3.61 9.13 -4.20
CA GLY A 100 -4.83 8.37 -4.41
C GLY A 100 -4.66 6.87 -4.06
N PRO A 101 -5.76 6.11 -4.07
CA PRO A 101 -5.75 4.73 -3.60
C PRO A 101 -5.16 3.74 -4.62
N ILE A 102 -4.30 2.83 -4.16
CA ILE A 102 -3.75 1.72 -4.96
C ILE A 102 -3.96 0.39 -4.23
N THR A 103 -4.97 -0.38 -4.63
CA THR A 103 -5.47 -1.52 -3.84
C THR A 103 -4.57 -2.77 -3.92
N PHE A 104 -4.11 -3.15 -5.11
CA PHE A 104 -3.38 -4.42 -5.29
C PHE A 104 -1.86 -4.33 -5.11
N LEU A 105 -1.29 -3.12 -5.06
CA LEU A 105 0.16 -2.95 -4.98
C LEU A 105 0.77 -3.67 -3.77
N GLY A 106 0.17 -3.51 -2.59
CA GLY A 106 0.69 -4.13 -1.36
C GLY A 106 0.70 -5.66 -1.45
N LEU A 107 -0.37 -6.25 -1.99
CA LEU A 107 -0.47 -7.71 -2.17
C LEU A 107 0.49 -8.21 -3.23
N LEU A 108 0.61 -7.53 -4.37
CA LEU A 108 1.51 -7.90 -5.46
C LEU A 108 2.96 -7.90 -4.97
N THR A 109 3.39 -6.79 -4.36
CA THR A 109 4.79 -6.55 -3.99
C THR A 109 5.26 -7.43 -2.84
N ILE A 110 4.42 -7.70 -1.83
CA ILE A 110 4.80 -8.58 -0.72
C ILE A 110 4.93 -10.05 -1.16
N ASN A 111 4.07 -10.50 -2.07
CA ASN A 111 4.15 -11.87 -2.58
C ASN A 111 5.38 -12.04 -3.48
N LEU A 112 5.66 -11.06 -4.36
CA LEU A 112 6.90 -11.04 -5.13
C LEU A 112 8.14 -10.99 -4.23
N ALA A 113 8.10 -10.20 -3.15
CA ALA A 113 9.19 -10.13 -2.18
C ALA A 113 9.45 -11.49 -1.52
N HIS A 114 8.41 -12.21 -1.11
CA HIS A 114 8.55 -13.57 -0.54
C HIS A 114 9.00 -14.60 -1.57
N GLU A 115 8.62 -14.45 -2.85
CA GLU A 115 9.07 -15.35 -3.91
C GLU A 115 10.56 -15.17 -4.23
N LEU A 116 11.05 -13.92 -4.16
CA LEU A 116 12.46 -13.58 -4.38
C LEU A 116 13.33 -13.82 -3.14
N ILE A 117 12.85 -13.45 -1.96
CA ILE A 117 13.54 -13.60 -0.67
C ILE A 117 12.92 -14.77 0.07
N LYS A 118 13.65 -15.89 0.09
CA LYS A 118 13.25 -17.13 0.77
C LYS A 118 13.35 -17.07 2.31
N ASN A 119 13.61 -15.90 2.88
CA ASN A 119 13.68 -15.66 4.32
C ASN A 119 12.42 -14.93 4.80
N PHE A 120 11.87 -15.37 5.93
CA PHE A 120 10.66 -14.80 6.53
C PHE A 120 10.93 -13.68 7.55
N GLU A 121 12.19 -13.29 7.74
CA GLU A 121 12.53 -12.21 8.66
C GLU A 121 12.17 -10.85 8.05
N HIS A 122 11.48 -10.02 8.83
CA HIS A 122 11.02 -8.71 8.37
C HIS A 122 12.18 -7.78 8.00
N ARG A 123 13.38 -8.00 8.57
CA ARG A 123 14.59 -7.25 8.23
C ARG A 123 14.96 -7.34 6.74
N TYR A 124 14.68 -8.46 6.08
CA TYR A 124 14.97 -8.64 4.64
C TYR A 124 13.75 -8.38 3.78
N ILE A 125 12.56 -8.82 4.22
CA ILE A 125 11.33 -8.65 3.43
C ILE A 125 10.92 -7.18 3.32
N LEU A 126 11.08 -6.38 4.38
CA LEU A 126 10.69 -4.97 4.36
C LEU A 126 11.44 -4.17 3.27
N PRO A 127 12.79 -4.15 3.23
CA PRO A 127 13.50 -3.40 2.18
C PRO A 127 13.22 -3.95 0.78
N ALA A 128 13.07 -5.27 0.62
CA ALA A 128 12.75 -5.86 -0.66
C ALA A 128 11.37 -5.46 -1.17
N THR A 129 10.36 -5.47 -0.30
CA THR A 129 9.00 -5.04 -0.65
C THR A 129 9.00 -3.56 -1.05
N ILE A 130 9.78 -2.71 -0.37
CA ILE A 130 9.95 -1.29 -0.73
C ILE A 130 10.56 -1.16 -2.14
N CYS A 131 11.67 -1.85 -2.42
CA CYS A 131 12.33 -1.81 -3.72
C CYS A 131 11.42 -2.32 -4.85
N ILE A 132 10.74 -3.45 -4.63
CA ILE A 132 9.82 -4.03 -5.62
C ILE A 132 8.62 -3.10 -5.85
N SER A 133 8.10 -2.46 -4.80
CA SER A 133 7.03 -1.46 -4.93
C SER A 133 7.48 -0.27 -5.78
N TRP A 134 8.68 0.26 -5.54
CA TRP A 134 9.25 1.34 -6.34
C TRP A 134 9.38 0.93 -7.81
N ILE A 135 10.03 -0.19 -8.08
CA ILE A 135 10.22 -0.70 -9.45
C ILE A 135 8.87 -0.90 -10.14
N SER A 136 7.90 -1.51 -9.45
CA SER A 136 6.55 -1.73 -10.00
C SER A 136 5.84 -0.41 -10.35
N LEU A 137 5.97 0.62 -9.51
CA LEU A 137 5.38 1.94 -9.76
C LEU A 137 6.06 2.64 -10.95
N PHE A 138 7.40 2.65 -11.00
CA PHE A 138 8.15 3.25 -12.10
C PHE A 138 7.85 2.57 -13.44
N VAL A 139 7.82 1.23 -13.46
CA VAL A 139 7.49 0.47 -14.67
C VAL A 139 6.04 0.76 -15.10
N ALA A 140 5.11 0.80 -14.15
CA ALA A 140 3.71 1.10 -14.46
C ALA A 140 3.52 2.52 -15.01
N GLN A 141 4.17 3.52 -14.41
CA GLN A 141 4.17 4.90 -14.91
C GLN A 141 4.78 4.98 -16.32
N TRP A 142 5.94 4.34 -16.51
CA TRP A 142 6.61 4.34 -17.81
C TRP A 142 5.74 3.73 -18.92
N ILE A 143 5.06 2.61 -18.64
CA ILE A 143 4.10 1.98 -19.57
C ILE A 143 2.94 2.93 -19.87
N VAL A 144 2.37 3.57 -18.85
CA VAL A 144 1.25 4.51 -19.02
C VAL A 144 1.65 5.69 -19.91
N GLU A 145 2.82 6.28 -19.69
CA GLU A 145 3.30 7.42 -20.47
C GLU A 145 3.64 7.03 -21.91
N HIS A 146 4.37 5.92 -22.12
CA HIS A 146 4.94 5.60 -23.43
C HIS A 146 4.05 4.73 -24.30
N LEU A 147 3.27 3.81 -23.70
CA LEU A 147 2.44 2.87 -24.46
C LEU A 147 0.99 3.34 -24.57
N PHE A 148 0.48 4.03 -23.54
CA PHE A 148 -0.89 4.50 -23.46
C PHE A 148 -1.02 6.02 -23.64
N GLU A 149 0.06 6.73 -23.96
CA GLU A 149 0.07 8.19 -24.17
C GLU A 149 -0.62 8.96 -23.03
N ALA A 150 -0.43 8.51 -21.78
CA ALA A 150 -1.05 9.07 -20.57
C ALA A 150 -2.60 9.09 -20.57
N THR A 151 -3.26 8.27 -21.39
CA THR A 151 -4.73 8.14 -21.41
C THR A 151 -5.29 7.28 -20.28
N THR A 152 -4.43 6.51 -19.61
CA THR A 152 -4.80 5.54 -18.56
C THR A 152 -4.09 5.89 -17.25
N GLN A 153 -4.61 5.44 -16.12
CA GLN A 153 -3.99 5.68 -14.81
C GLN A 153 -3.17 4.46 -14.34
N VAL A 154 -2.07 4.73 -13.63
CA VAL A 154 -1.19 3.71 -13.07
C VAL A 154 -1.92 2.70 -12.17
N SER A 155 -2.90 3.15 -11.37
CA SER A 155 -3.69 2.25 -10.52
C SER A 155 -4.42 1.17 -11.31
N ILE A 156 -4.89 1.47 -12.52
CA ILE A 156 -5.63 0.52 -13.35
C ILE A 156 -4.70 -0.62 -13.78
N LEU A 157 -3.50 -0.27 -14.27
CA LEU A 157 -2.49 -1.25 -14.68
C LEU A 157 -2.08 -2.16 -13.51
N ILE A 158 -1.79 -1.56 -12.35
CA ILE A 158 -1.37 -2.32 -11.15
C ILE A 158 -2.50 -3.22 -10.66
N ASN A 159 -3.74 -2.73 -10.64
CA ASN A 159 -4.90 -3.53 -10.22
C ASN A 159 -5.15 -4.72 -11.17
N LEU A 160 -4.99 -4.52 -12.47
CA LEU A 160 -5.11 -5.59 -13.46
C LEU A 160 -4.02 -6.66 -13.26
N ILE A 161 -2.75 -6.25 -13.24
CA ILE A 161 -1.62 -7.17 -13.07
C ILE A 161 -1.69 -7.89 -11.72
N GLY A 162 -1.95 -7.15 -10.64
CA GLY A 162 -2.08 -7.70 -9.30
C GLY A 162 -3.25 -8.66 -9.16
N GLY A 163 -4.39 -8.36 -9.81
CA GLY A 163 -5.55 -9.25 -9.86
C GLY A 163 -5.26 -10.57 -10.58
N ILE A 164 -4.62 -10.50 -11.76
CA ILE A 164 -4.22 -11.70 -12.52
C ILE A 164 -3.22 -12.54 -11.71
N TYR A 165 -2.20 -11.91 -11.12
CA TYR A 165 -1.21 -12.58 -10.28
C TYR A 165 -1.85 -13.25 -9.06
N PHE A 166 -2.81 -12.57 -8.41
CA PHE A 166 -3.51 -13.13 -7.27
C PHE A 166 -4.35 -14.36 -7.64
N ILE A 167 -5.06 -14.33 -8.78
CA ILE A 167 -5.80 -15.48 -9.30
C ILE A 167 -4.84 -16.64 -9.59
N TYR A 168 -3.71 -16.36 -10.25
CA TYR A 168 -2.68 -17.35 -10.51
C TYR A 168 -2.15 -18.01 -9.22
N LEU A 169 -1.84 -17.20 -8.19
CA LEU A 169 -1.36 -17.69 -6.90
C LEU A 169 -2.41 -18.58 -6.21
N LEU A 170 -3.69 -18.19 -6.26
CA LEU A 170 -4.79 -19.00 -5.75
C LEU A 170 -4.91 -20.35 -6.47
N MET A 171 -4.77 -20.37 -7.80
CA MET A 171 -4.83 -21.60 -8.58
C MET A 171 -3.65 -22.52 -8.24
N ARG A 172 -2.42 -22.00 -8.21
CA ARG A 172 -1.21 -22.77 -7.89
C ARG A 172 -1.25 -23.41 -6.50
N ARG A 173 -1.76 -22.69 -5.50
CA ARG A 173 -1.86 -23.20 -4.11
C ARG A 173 -2.89 -24.33 -3.95
N ARG A 174 -3.95 -24.34 -4.78
CA ARG A 174 -4.98 -25.40 -4.76
C ARG A 174 -4.46 -26.73 -5.31
N GLU A 175 -3.43 -26.74 -6.14
CA GLU A 175 -2.84 -27.99 -6.67
C GLU A 175 -1.85 -28.64 -5.71
N THR A 176 -1.44 -27.94 -4.65
CA THR A 176 -0.49 -28.45 -3.62
C THR A 176 -1.16 -28.95 -2.34
N THR A 177 -2.48 -29.09 -2.31
CA THR A 177 -3.25 -29.72 -1.22
C THR A 177 -3.94 -30.97 -1.75
#